data_AF-A0A9Q3GM11-F1
#
_entry.id   AF-A0A9Q3GM11-F1
#
_cell.length_a   1.000
_cell.length_b   1.000
_cell.length_c   1.000
_cell.angle_alpha   90.00
_cell.angle_beta   90.00
_cell.angle_gamma   90.00
#
_symmetry.space_group_name_H-M   'P 1'
#
loop_
_entity.id
_entity.type
_entity.pdbx_description
1 polymer ?
#
loop_
_entity_poly.entity_id
_entity_poly.type
_entity_poly.pdbx_seq_one_letter_code
_entity_poly.pdbx_strand_id
1 'polypeptide(L)'
;MGQLTQAVAPRDTSSAPEFKTPSMKAPDSFDGTKAYKLRGCIQSCQLIFHNDPANFHFERKKLLYSTSFLTSRAGKWIESYLSNISNEDPSYLLNNLQLFETQLFTLVGAPNIVRKAERELDNLSMKESGQVSLYIADLRSLISKIGDWEKGLTFMCIEEA
;
A
#
# COMPACT_ATOMS: atom_id res chain seq x y z
N MET A 1 45.30 -3.52 53.87
CA MET A 1 44.52 -2.31 53.52
C MET A 1 45.08 -1.76 52.21
N GLY A 2 44.32 -1.91 51.11
CA GLY A 2 44.46 -1.23 49.81
C GLY A 2 45.61 -1.65 48.89
N GLN A 3 45.48 -1.86 47.57
CA GLN A 3 44.35 -1.93 46.63
C GLN A 3 44.93 -2.53 45.32
N LEU A 4 44.19 -3.42 44.65
CA LEU A 4 44.50 -3.94 43.31
C LEU A 4 44.00 -2.92 42.27
N THR A 5 44.87 -2.39 41.42
CA THR A 5 44.48 -1.62 40.22
C THR A 5 44.54 -2.53 39.00
N GLN A 6 43.36 -2.86 38.48
CA GLN A 6 43.18 -3.61 37.23
C GLN A 6 43.13 -2.63 36.05
N ALA A 7 44.02 -2.81 35.08
CA ALA A 7 43.98 -2.06 33.82
C ALA A 7 42.87 -2.62 32.92
N VAL A 8 41.92 -1.77 32.53
CA VAL A 8 40.87 -2.09 31.55
C VAL A 8 41.41 -1.80 30.15
N ALA A 9 41.50 -2.85 29.31
CA ALA A 9 41.73 -2.69 27.88
C ALA A 9 40.48 -2.09 27.21
N PRO A 10 40.61 -1.21 26.20
CA PRO A 10 39.46 -0.73 25.45
C PRO A 10 38.84 -1.90 24.67
N ARG A 11 37.53 -2.11 24.88
CA ARG A 11 36.72 -2.99 24.03
C ARG A 11 36.54 -2.27 22.69
N ASP A 12 37.15 -2.80 21.65
CA ASP A 12 36.74 -2.51 20.28
C ASP A 12 35.31 -3.02 20.10
N THR A 13 34.33 -2.14 20.32
CA THR A 13 32.98 -2.32 19.79
C THR A 13 33.09 -2.16 18.27
N SER A 14 33.39 -3.27 17.61
CA SER A 14 33.15 -3.45 16.18
C SER A 14 31.65 -3.27 15.96
N SER A 15 31.23 -2.04 15.66
CA SER A 15 29.89 -1.78 15.15
C SER A 15 29.84 -2.43 13.77
N ALA A 16 29.11 -3.54 13.67
CA ALA A 16 28.72 -4.09 12.38
C ALA A 16 28.17 -2.94 11.50
N PRO A 17 28.46 -2.92 10.19
CA PRO A 17 27.94 -1.88 9.32
C PRO A 17 26.41 -1.93 9.40
N GLU A 18 25.83 -0.86 9.91
CA GLU A 18 24.39 -0.64 9.96
C GLU A 18 23.85 -0.86 8.55
N PHE A 19 22.89 -1.79 8.40
CA PHE A 19 22.22 -2.01 7.13
C PHE A 19 21.53 -0.68 6.75
N LYS A 20 22.17 0.09 5.88
CA LYS A 20 21.59 1.31 5.34
C LYS A 20 20.59 0.88 4.29
N THR A 21 19.32 0.92 4.63
CA THR A 21 18.27 0.65 3.65
C THR A 21 18.48 1.61 2.47
N PRO A 22 18.50 1.13 1.22
CA PRO A 22 18.63 2.00 0.06
C PRO A 22 17.60 3.12 0.12
N SER A 23 18.00 4.34 -0.27
CA SER A 23 17.04 5.44 -0.40
C SER A 23 15.89 4.96 -1.27
N MET A 24 14.69 4.97 -0.71
CA MET A 24 13.51 4.47 -1.39
C MET A 24 13.18 5.34 -2.60
N LYS A 25 12.87 4.69 -3.72
CA LYS A 25 12.36 5.41 -4.91
C LYS A 25 11.05 6.10 -4.52
N ALA A 26 10.92 7.38 -4.88
CA ALA A 26 9.66 8.10 -4.72
C ALA A 26 8.53 7.43 -5.54
N PRO A 27 7.28 7.49 -5.06
CA PRO A 27 6.11 7.04 -5.81
C PRO A 27 5.98 7.77 -7.16
N ASP A 28 5.48 7.06 -8.16
CA ASP A 28 5.13 7.69 -9.43
C ASP A 28 3.85 8.52 -9.25
N SER A 29 3.81 9.71 -9.87
CA SER A 29 2.64 10.59 -9.80
C SER A 29 1.39 9.94 -10.40
N PHE A 30 0.23 10.20 -9.79
CA PHE A 30 -1.06 9.68 -10.20
C PHE A 30 -2.02 10.80 -10.60
N ASP A 31 -2.43 10.78 -11.87
CA ASP A 31 -3.25 11.84 -12.50
C ASP A 31 -4.76 11.68 -12.30
N GLY A 32 -5.22 10.57 -11.70
CA GLY A 32 -6.64 10.24 -11.54
C GLY A 32 -7.28 9.47 -12.70
N THR A 33 -6.52 8.94 -13.66
CA THR A 33 -7.09 8.31 -14.87
C THR A 33 -7.10 6.78 -14.84
N LYS A 34 -5.97 6.15 -14.48
CA LYS A 34 -5.77 4.70 -14.62
C LYS A 34 -5.69 4.00 -13.27
N ALA A 35 -6.72 3.25 -12.90
CA ALA A 35 -6.80 2.57 -11.59
C ALA A 35 -5.59 1.67 -11.26
N TYR A 36 -4.99 1.00 -12.26
CA TYR A 36 -3.80 0.18 -12.03
C TYR A 36 -2.57 1.00 -11.58
N LYS A 37 -2.47 2.27 -11.99
CA LYS A 37 -1.41 3.18 -11.55
C LYS A 37 -1.64 3.65 -10.11
N LEU A 38 -2.90 3.81 -9.69
CA LEU A 38 -3.22 4.15 -8.31
C LEU A 38 -2.66 3.11 -7.34
N ARG A 39 -2.84 1.82 -7.65
CA ARG A 39 -2.33 0.74 -6.79
C ARG A 39 -0.81 0.79 -6.63
N GLY A 40 -0.08 0.99 -7.73
CA GLY A 40 1.39 1.12 -7.67
C GLY A 40 1.84 2.33 -6.86
N CYS A 41 1.13 3.46 -6.97
CA CYS A 41 1.38 4.66 -6.17
C CYS A 41 1.17 4.39 -4.66
N ILE A 42 0.01 3.85 -4.28
CA ILE A 42 -0.29 3.51 -2.87
C ILE A 42 0.72 2.51 -2.30
N GLN A 43 1.05 1.45 -3.05
CA GLN A 43 2.03 0.45 -2.61
C GLN A 43 3.42 1.05 -2.40
N SER A 44 3.83 2.00 -3.27
CA SER A 44 5.10 2.71 -3.11
C SER A 44 5.10 3.58 -1.85
N CYS A 45 4.00 4.31 -1.60
CA CYS A 45 3.82 5.08 -0.36
C CYS A 45 3.90 4.17 0.88
N GLN A 46 3.17 3.05 0.88
CA GLN A 46 3.16 2.10 1.99
C GLN A 46 4.57 1.57 2.29
N LEU A 47 5.35 1.22 1.26
CA LEU A 47 6.71 0.74 1.46
C LEU A 47 7.59 1.83 2.12
N ILE A 48 7.42 3.10 1.76
CA ILE A 48 8.12 4.24 2.39
C ILE A 48 7.74 4.40 3.86
N PHE A 49 6.44 4.29 4.17
CA PHE A 49 5.96 4.41 5.54
C PHE A 49 6.49 3.29 6.44
N HIS A 50 6.61 2.07 5.91
CA HIS A 50 7.18 0.94 6.64
C HIS A 50 8.69 1.05 6.82
N ASN A 51 9.39 1.64 5.83
CA ASN A 51 10.83 1.83 5.90
C ASN A 51 11.24 2.93 6.90
N ASP A 52 10.40 3.95 7.08
CA ASP A 52 10.67 5.08 7.97
C ASP A 52 9.50 5.33 8.96
N PRO A 53 9.30 4.42 9.93
CA PRO A 53 8.20 4.55 10.88
C PRO A 53 8.36 5.76 11.82
N ALA A 54 9.59 6.25 12.03
CA ALA A 54 9.85 7.41 12.87
C ALA A 54 9.27 8.69 12.26
N ASN A 55 9.46 8.91 10.96
CA ASN A 55 8.87 10.07 10.28
C ASN A 55 7.38 9.90 9.97
N PHE A 56 6.94 8.65 9.72
CA PHE A 56 5.56 8.32 9.33
C PHE A 56 4.71 7.68 10.43
N HIS A 57 4.94 8.05 11.69
CA HIS A 57 4.14 7.56 12.82
C HIS A 57 2.67 8.03 12.76
N PHE A 58 2.41 9.24 12.25
CA PHE A 58 1.08 9.83 12.22
C PHE A 58 0.40 9.66 10.86
N GLU A 59 -0.85 9.22 10.86
CA GLU A 59 -1.68 9.04 9.65
C GLU A 59 -1.75 10.32 8.80
N ARG A 60 -1.87 11.49 9.43
CA ARG A 60 -1.86 12.78 8.73
C ARG A 60 -0.59 12.99 7.90
N LYS A 61 0.59 12.60 8.41
CA LYS A 61 1.85 12.72 7.65
C LYS A 61 1.87 11.79 6.45
N LYS A 62 1.40 10.54 6.62
CA LYS A 62 1.26 9.56 5.52
C LYS A 62 0.34 10.08 4.43
N LEU A 63 -0.79 10.67 4.83
CA LEU A 63 -1.78 11.24 3.93
C LEU A 63 -1.19 12.42 3.17
N LEU A 64 -0.64 13.42 3.86
CA LEU A 64 -0.04 14.59 3.20
C LEU A 64 1.06 14.21 2.22
N TYR A 65 1.93 13.27 2.61
CA TYR A 65 2.93 12.73 1.70
C TYR A 65 2.28 12.09 0.45
N SER A 66 1.30 11.21 0.64
CA SER A 66 0.58 10.56 -0.46
C SER A 66 -0.11 11.58 -1.39
N THR A 67 -0.69 12.65 -0.83
CA THR A 67 -1.37 13.69 -1.63
C THR A 67 -0.42 14.45 -2.55
N SER A 68 0.87 14.57 -2.20
CA SER A 68 1.87 15.25 -3.04
C SER A 68 2.12 14.58 -4.39
N PHE A 69 1.77 13.29 -4.51
CA PHE A 69 1.86 12.53 -5.75
C PHE A 69 0.57 12.54 -6.57
N LEU A 70 -0.51 13.15 -6.06
CA LEU A 70 -1.76 13.32 -6.80
C LEU A 70 -1.67 14.53 -7.71
N THR A 71 -1.86 14.31 -9.01
CA THR A 71 -1.76 15.36 -10.04
C THR A 71 -3.05 15.46 -10.83
N SER A 72 -3.17 16.52 -11.63
CA SER A 72 -4.27 16.70 -12.60
C SER A 72 -5.66 16.52 -11.97
N ARG A 73 -6.41 15.47 -12.35
CA ARG A 73 -7.77 15.24 -11.84
C ARG A 73 -7.76 14.83 -10.37
N ALA A 74 -6.82 13.99 -9.96
CA ALA A 74 -6.68 13.57 -8.56
C ALA A 74 -6.20 14.74 -7.68
N GLY A 75 -5.28 15.57 -8.18
CA GLY A 75 -4.84 16.80 -7.53
C GLY A 75 -5.99 17.77 -7.27
N LYS A 76 -6.75 18.11 -8.32
CA LYS A 76 -7.94 18.99 -8.20
C LYS A 76 -8.99 18.46 -7.22
N TRP A 77 -9.17 17.13 -7.16
CA TRP A 77 -10.09 16.52 -6.20
C TRP A 77 -9.63 16.73 -4.75
N ILE A 78 -8.33 16.50 -4.47
CA ILE A 78 -7.80 16.60 -3.11
C ILE A 78 -7.63 18.05 -2.61
N GLU A 79 -7.49 19.02 -3.52
CA GLU A 79 -7.35 20.46 -3.19
C GLU A 79 -8.44 21.00 -2.26
N SER A 80 -9.69 20.54 -2.46
CA SER A 80 -10.82 20.95 -1.60
C SER A 80 -10.65 20.51 -0.14
N TYR A 81 -9.99 19.38 0.10
CA TYR A 81 -9.68 18.88 1.44
C TYR A 81 -8.40 19.52 1.99
N LEU A 82 -7.41 19.83 1.14
CA LEU A 82 -6.22 20.55 1.59
C LEU A 82 -6.52 21.97 2.08
N SER A 83 -7.62 22.57 1.59
CA SER A 83 -8.07 23.91 2.04
C SER A 83 -8.44 23.96 3.53
N ASN A 84 -8.76 22.82 4.16
CA ASN A 84 -9.05 22.73 5.59
C ASN A 84 -8.14 21.67 6.26
N ILE A 85 -6.84 21.76 5.98
CA ILE A 85 -5.80 20.86 6.52
C ILE A 85 -5.72 20.83 8.06
N SER A 86 -6.14 21.91 8.72
CA SER A 86 -6.15 22.03 10.18
C SER A 86 -7.39 21.40 10.83
N ASN A 87 -8.27 20.76 10.05
CA ASN A 87 -9.43 20.08 10.59
C ASN A 87 -9.01 18.90 11.49
N GLU A 88 -9.48 18.89 12.72
CA GLU A 88 -9.17 17.86 13.73
C GLU A 88 -10.21 16.74 13.80
N ASP A 89 -11.31 16.83 13.03
CA ASP A 89 -12.35 15.80 12.98
C ASP A 89 -11.73 14.45 12.55
N PRO A 90 -11.85 13.38 13.37
CA PRO A 90 -11.35 12.05 13.01
C PRO A 90 -11.98 11.46 11.74
N SER A 91 -13.20 11.89 11.41
CA SER A 91 -13.91 11.51 10.19
C SER A 91 -13.45 12.30 8.95
N TYR A 92 -12.59 13.30 9.14
CA TYR A 92 -12.04 14.08 8.05
C TYR A 92 -11.10 13.24 7.19
N LEU A 93 -11.19 13.43 5.86
CA LEU A 93 -10.44 12.65 4.87
C LEU A 93 -8.93 12.62 5.16
N LEU A 94 -8.33 13.75 5.55
CA LEU A 94 -6.88 13.87 5.80
C LEU A 94 -6.44 13.38 7.19
N ASN A 95 -7.37 12.83 7.98
CA ASN A 95 -7.08 12.21 9.27
C ASN A 95 -7.30 10.68 9.26
N ASN A 96 -7.85 10.13 8.18
CA ASN A 96 -8.19 8.72 8.07
C ASN A 96 -7.72 8.12 6.73
N LEU A 97 -6.66 7.31 6.78
CA LEU A 97 -6.06 6.71 5.60
C LEU A 97 -7.00 5.74 4.87
N GLN A 98 -7.77 4.95 5.61
CA GLN A 98 -8.73 4.02 5.01
C GLN A 98 -9.84 4.76 4.26
N LEU A 99 -10.35 5.85 4.83
CA LEU A 99 -11.35 6.70 4.18
C LEU A 99 -10.78 7.35 2.92
N PHE A 100 -9.55 7.87 3.00
CA PHE A 100 -8.84 8.44 1.86
C PHE A 100 -8.67 7.45 0.71
N GLU A 101 -8.16 6.24 0.98
CA GLU A 101 -7.98 5.20 -0.03
C GLU A 101 -9.33 4.83 -0.67
N THR A 102 -10.38 4.63 0.13
CA THR A 102 -11.72 4.29 -0.35
C THR A 102 -12.29 5.35 -1.31
N GLN A 103 -12.19 6.62 -0.93
CA GLN A 103 -12.67 7.74 -1.76
C GLN A 103 -11.83 7.89 -3.03
N LEU A 104 -10.51 7.71 -2.92
CA LEU A 104 -9.60 7.78 -4.05
C LEU A 104 -9.85 6.64 -5.05
N PHE A 105 -10.13 5.42 -4.57
CA PHE A 105 -10.55 4.29 -5.43
C PHE A 105 -11.91 4.56 -6.10
N THR A 106 -12.84 5.18 -5.37
CA THR A 106 -14.14 5.60 -5.93
C THR A 106 -13.96 6.61 -7.06
N LEU A 107 -13.05 7.59 -6.91
CA LEU A 107 -12.74 8.59 -7.92
C LEU A 107 -12.29 7.97 -9.27
N VAL A 108 -11.49 6.90 -9.22
CA VAL A 108 -11.00 6.22 -10.43
C VAL A 108 -11.98 5.21 -11.02
N GLY A 109 -13.11 4.97 -10.35
CA GLY A 109 -14.09 3.97 -10.78
C GLY A 109 -13.67 2.53 -10.47
N ALA A 110 -13.02 2.30 -9.32
CA ALA A 110 -12.69 0.95 -8.83
C ALA A 110 -13.89 -0.05 -8.84
N PRO A 111 -15.15 0.34 -8.61
CA PRO A 111 -16.28 -0.58 -8.76
C PRO A 111 -16.36 -1.24 -10.15
N ASN A 112 -15.88 -0.57 -11.21
CA ASN A 112 -15.81 -1.15 -12.55
C ASN A 112 -14.62 -2.10 -12.71
N ILE A 113 -13.53 -1.89 -11.95
CA ILE A 113 -12.35 -2.75 -11.94
C ILE A 113 -12.64 -4.06 -11.19
N VAL A 114 -13.36 -4.01 -10.07
CA VAL A 114 -13.82 -5.20 -9.33
C VAL A 114 -14.71 -6.05 -10.23
N ARG A 115 -15.76 -5.47 -10.82
CA ARG A 115 -16.64 -6.19 -11.78
C ARG A 115 -15.90 -6.77 -12.98
N LYS A 116 -14.87 -6.07 -13.46
CA LYS A 116 -14.02 -6.58 -14.55
C LYS A 116 -13.19 -7.77 -14.07
N ALA A 117 -12.60 -7.68 -12.87
CA ALA A 117 -11.81 -8.75 -12.28
C ALA A 117 -12.67 -9.98 -11.96
N GLU A 118 -13.89 -9.80 -11.44
CA GLU A 118 -14.89 -10.88 -11.25
C GLU A 118 -15.19 -11.57 -12.58
N ARG A 119 -15.50 -10.81 -13.63
CA ARG A 119 -15.74 -11.39 -14.96
C ARG A 119 -14.51 -12.10 -15.51
N GLU A 120 -13.31 -11.55 -15.33
CA GLU A 120 -12.07 -12.21 -15.76
C GLU A 120 -11.82 -13.50 -14.97
N LEU A 121 -12.21 -13.54 -13.70
CA LEU A 121 -12.11 -14.70 -12.83
C LEU A 121 -13.09 -15.81 -13.23
N ASP A 122 -14.35 -15.46 -13.53
CA ASP A 122 -15.37 -16.41 -14.02
C ASP A 122 -14.96 -17.08 -15.34
N ASN A 123 -14.18 -16.36 -16.15
CA ASN A 123 -13.65 -16.87 -17.42
C ASN A 123 -12.24 -17.47 -17.30
N LEU A 124 -11.65 -17.47 -16.10
CA LEU A 124 -10.29 -17.97 -15.88
C LEU A 124 -10.29 -19.50 -15.86
N SER A 125 -9.87 -20.10 -16.97
CA SER A 125 -9.68 -21.53 -17.09
C SER A 125 -8.25 -21.86 -17.48
N MET A 126 -7.69 -22.92 -16.87
CA MET A 126 -6.38 -23.44 -17.26
C MET A 126 -6.52 -24.22 -18.56
N LYS A 127 -5.80 -23.78 -19.61
CA LYS A 127 -5.74 -24.51 -20.88
C LYS A 127 -5.06 -25.86 -20.70
N GLU A 128 -5.44 -26.84 -21.51
CA GLU A 128 -4.91 -28.22 -21.49
C GLU A 128 -3.38 -28.28 -21.65
N SER A 129 -2.79 -27.32 -22.37
CA SER A 129 -1.34 -27.15 -22.53
C SER A 129 -0.75 -25.99 -21.68
N GLY A 130 -1.51 -25.49 -20.71
CA GLY A 130 -1.15 -24.34 -19.89
C GLY A 130 -0.22 -24.68 -18.72
N GLN A 131 0.59 -23.72 -18.29
CA GLN A 131 1.40 -23.88 -17.07
C GLN A 131 0.57 -23.53 -15.83
N VAL A 132 0.54 -24.44 -14.86
CA VAL A 132 -0.14 -24.27 -13.56
C VAL A 132 0.37 -23.01 -12.82
N SER A 133 1.67 -22.73 -12.91
CA SER A 133 2.28 -21.55 -12.29
C SER A 133 1.71 -20.23 -12.82
N LEU A 134 1.44 -20.14 -14.13
CA LEU A 134 0.85 -18.96 -14.75
C LEU A 134 -0.62 -18.80 -14.35
N TYR A 135 -1.39 -19.90 -14.38
CA TYR A 135 -2.76 -19.90 -13.90
C TYR A 135 -2.87 -19.41 -12.44
N ILE A 136 -2.03 -19.94 -11.55
CA ILE A 136 -2.01 -19.53 -10.14
C ILE A 136 -1.62 -18.05 -9.98
N ALA A 137 -0.69 -17.55 -10.79
CA ALA A 137 -0.31 -16.13 -10.76
C ALA A 137 -1.47 -15.22 -11.20
N ASP A 138 -2.15 -15.57 -12.28
CA ASP A 138 -3.31 -14.83 -12.80
C ASP A 138 -4.48 -14.87 -11.81
N LEU A 139 -4.78 -16.04 -11.23
CA LEU A 139 -5.78 -16.23 -10.19
C LEU A 139 -5.50 -15.31 -8.99
N ARG A 140 -4.28 -15.34 -8.45
CA ARG A 140 -3.89 -14.50 -7.31
C ARG A 140 -3.95 -13.01 -7.64
N SER A 141 -3.58 -12.64 -8.86
CA SER A 141 -3.68 -11.26 -9.35
C SER A 141 -5.12 -10.76 -9.41
N LEU A 142 -6.05 -11.59 -9.89
CA LEU A 142 -7.48 -11.26 -9.97
C LEU A 142 -8.13 -11.20 -8.59
N ILE A 143 -7.91 -12.20 -7.74
CA ILE A 143 -8.38 -12.20 -6.34
C ILE A 143 -7.87 -10.97 -5.59
N SER A 144 -6.61 -10.58 -5.81
CA SER A 144 -6.04 -9.38 -5.20
C SER A 144 -6.69 -8.06 -5.64
N LYS A 145 -7.41 -8.02 -6.78
CA LYS A 145 -8.14 -6.84 -7.24
C LYS A 145 -9.56 -6.76 -6.68
N ILE A 146 -10.14 -7.89 -6.28
CA ILE A 146 -11.51 -7.98 -5.76
C ILE A 146 -11.58 -7.58 -4.28
N GLY A 147 -10.46 -7.71 -3.54
CA GLY A 147 -10.29 -7.11 -2.21
C GLY A 147 -11.07 -7.80 -1.07
N ASP A 148 -12.05 -8.66 -1.39
CA ASP A 148 -12.97 -9.26 -0.41
C ASP A 148 -12.75 -10.79 -0.35
N TRP A 149 -11.68 -11.21 0.33
CA TRP A 149 -11.29 -12.64 0.42
C TRP A 149 -12.32 -13.51 1.15
N GLU A 150 -13.20 -12.94 1.99
CA GLU A 150 -14.24 -13.70 2.69
C GLU A 150 -15.46 -14.03 1.81
N LYS A 151 -15.81 -13.19 0.83
CA LYS A 151 -16.90 -13.50 -0.12
C LYS A 151 -16.45 -14.44 -1.25
N GLY A 152 -15.16 -14.41 -1.60
CA GLY A 152 -14.58 -15.32 -2.58
C GLY A 152 -14.55 -16.79 -2.13
N LEU A 153 -14.49 -17.06 -0.83
CA LEU A 153 -14.57 -18.41 -0.27
C LEU A 153 -15.99 -19.00 -0.39
N THR A 154 -17.04 -18.17 -0.34
CA THR A 154 -18.42 -18.62 -0.54
C THR A 154 -18.66 -19.16 -1.96
N PHE A 155 -17.89 -18.70 -2.95
CA PHE A 155 -18.00 -19.22 -4.33
C PHE A 155 -17.16 -20.47 -4.58
N MET A 156 -16.11 -20.74 -3.80
CA MET A 156 -15.29 -21.96 -3.94
C MET A 156 -15.71 -23.10 -3.00
N CYS A 157 -16.56 -22.85 -2.00
CA CYS A 157 -17.11 -23.89 -1.12
C CYS A 157 -18.49 -24.43 -1.54
N ILE A 158 -19.05 -24.00 -2.68
CA ILE A 158 -20.30 -24.56 -3.23
C ILE A 158 -19.98 -25.29 -4.54
N GLU A 159 -19.05 -26.24 -4.49
CA GLU A 159 -19.00 -27.31 -5.49
C GLU A 159 -18.39 -28.61 -4.93
N GLU A 160 -18.55 -28.86 -3.63
CA GLU A 160 -18.52 -30.21 -3.06
C GLU A 160 -19.53 -30.32 -1.91
N ALA A 161 -20.78 -30.63 -2.25
CA ALA A 161 -21.76 -31.32 -1.40
C ALA A 161 -22.89 -31.89 -2.27
#